data_AF-A0A372EMK9-F1
#
_entry.id   AF-A0A372EMK9-F1
#
_cell.length_a   1.000
_cell.length_b   1.000
_cell.length_c   1.000
_cell.angle_alpha   90.00
_cell.angle_beta   90.00
_cell.angle_gamma   90.00
#
_symmetry.space_group_name_H-M   'P 1'
#
loop_
_entity.id
_entity.type
_entity.pdbx_description
1 polymer ?
#
loop_
_entity_poly.entity_id
_entity_poly.type
_entity_poly.pdbx_seq_one_letter_code
_entity_poly.pdbx_strand_id
1 'polypeptide(L)'
;MNTFKRYLSCATVWTAACLLTACGGHVVDGGESPSDGGGGTETLSLTPQSVKTFHFSWAAVAGATSYVLLEDPDGQSGYTAVATLPASARAYDHEVFLPARVNARYMLQACNANGCANRASANASGHLAGASGYVKASAQSQNMGFGARVAISGDGNTLAVGASGDGSDATGTAGAPDPLNHGSPNSGAVYVFARSGSTWVQQAYIKASNHDAGDLFGDHVALSADGSVLAVSAVDEDGFSNGVANPDPVDNSAPNAGAVYVFRRAGAAWSQEAYVKASNGEAGDAFGSGLALSGDGTTLAVGAPSEQSNATGINGDQHTNNGPDFGAVYVFAHNGTGWAQQAYVKASNAGSGDQFGSSVALSSDGNILAASAPGEDGFSNGVATPDPADNSAPDAGAVYVFRRAGTAWSQDAYVKASNGEAGDAFGGALALSGDGTTLAVGAPAEQSGATGINGNQHVNNGPDFGAVYVFAHNGAGWAQQAYVKASNAGSGDQFGVSVALSVDGNVLAVGAWQEGSNATGLNGIQTDNSRAYSGAAYVFARQGSTWAQQAYVKASNPDANDQFGGSVALGGGSGGRPLALAVGAVKESSNATGVNGNPDDNSVVGSGAVYLY
;
A
#
# COMPACT_ATOMS: atom_id res chain seq x y z
N MET A 1 11.55 40.65 49.27
CA MET A 1 12.32 40.53 48.01
C MET A 1 13.68 39.92 48.35
N ASN A 2 14.17 38.98 47.54
CA ASN A 2 15.36 38.14 47.75
C ASN A 2 15.40 37.25 49.01
N THR A 3 15.51 35.94 48.80
CA THR A 3 16.18 35.03 49.74
C THR A 3 16.84 33.86 49.01
N PHE A 4 18.17 33.87 48.96
CA PHE A 4 18.99 32.67 48.78
C PHE A 4 18.92 31.80 50.04
N LYS A 5 19.04 30.47 49.90
CA LYS A 5 19.77 29.61 50.86
C LYS A 5 20.06 28.22 50.28
N ARG A 6 21.32 27.78 50.39
CA ARG A 6 21.76 26.38 50.28
C ARG A 6 21.89 25.77 51.70
N TYR A 7 21.76 24.44 51.82
CA TYR A 7 22.79 23.49 52.34
C TYR A 7 22.21 22.25 53.07
N LEU A 8 22.68 21.04 52.66
CA LEU A 8 22.97 19.80 53.44
C LEU A 8 21.85 19.18 54.34
N SER A 9 21.74 17.87 54.62
CA SER A 9 22.30 16.62 54.04
C SER A 9 21.72 15.38 54.77
N CYS A 10 21.77 14.21 54.13
CA CYS A 10 21.75 12.83 54.69
C CYS A 10 20.63 12.41 55.68
N ALA A 11 19.89 11.34 55.35
CA ALA A 11 20.28 9.97 55.71
C ALA A 11 19.29 8.91 55.14
N THR A 12 19.82 7.72 54.84
CA THR A 12 19.11 6.58 54.24
C THR A 12 18.59 5.61 55.31
N VAL A 13 17.37 5.07 55.18
CA VAL A 13 16.97 3.81 55.83
C VAL A 13 16.08 2.97 54.91
N TRP A 14 16.47 1.72 54.67
CA TRP A 14 15.66 0.69 54.03
C TRP A 14 14.72 0.03 55.06
N THR A 15 13.54 -0.44 54.62
CA THR A 15 12.76 -1.44 55.38
C THR A 15 12.43 -2.64 54.50
N ALA A 16 12.74 -3.83 55.01
CA ALA A 16 12.33 -5.11 54.46
C ALA A 16 11.30 -5.74 55.40
N ALA A 17 10.39 -6.55 54.87
CA ALA A 17 9.42 -7.32 55.65
C ALA A 17 9.47 -8.81 55.26
N CYS A 18 9.52 -9.68 56.27
CA CYS A 18 9.72 -11.12 56.12
C CYS A 18 8.41 -11.92 55.97
N LEU A 19 8.59 -13.19 55.58
CA LEU A 19 7.56 -14.23 55.53
C LEU A 19 6.84 -14.47 56.86
N LEU A 20 5.65 -15.06 56.76
CA LEU A 20 4.99 -15.81 57.83
C LEU A 20 4.50 -17.16 57.29
N THR A 21 4.86 -18.24 57.99
CA THR A 21 4.46 -19.63 57.73
C THR A 21 3.36 -20.07 58.70
N ALA A 22 2.60 -21.11 58.33
CA ALA A 22 1.67 -21.81 59.21
C ALA A 22 1.71 -23.34 58.97
N CYS A 23 1.48 -24.14 60.02
CA CYS A 23 1.68 -25.60 60.03
C CYS A 23 0.50 -26.37 60.65
N GLY A 24 0.32 -27.64 60.22
CA GLY A 24 -0.38 -28.72 60.95
C GLY A 24 -1.71 -29.20 60.34
N GLY A 25 -2.00 -30.50 60.19
CA GLY A 25 -1.15 -31.69 60.39
C GLY A 25 -1.84 -33.07 60.19
N HIS A 26 -1.00 -34.10 59.97
CA HIS A 26 -1.13 -35.58 60.24
C HIS A 26 -2.29 -36.48 59.73
N VAL A 27 -1.95 -37.38 58.76
CA VAL A 27 -2.08 -38.89 58.70
C VAL A 27 -3.38 -39.57 59.21
N VAL A 28 -4.03 -40.58 58.60
CA VAL A 28 -3.66 -41.72 57.71
C VAL A 28 -4.60 -41.77 56.47
N ASP A 29 -4.65 -42.74 55.52
CA ASP A 29 -4.05 -44.08 55.33
C ASP A 29 -3.83 -44.42 53.82
N GLY A 30 -3.41 -45.65 53.48
CA GLY A 30 -3.07 -46.09 52.11
C GLY A 30 -4.20 -46.76 51.27
N GLY A 31 -4.04 -46.72 49.95
CA GLY A 31 -4.87 -47.45 48.98
C GLY A 31 -4.37 -47.27 47.54
N GLU A 32 -3.84 -48.32 46.93
CA GLU A 32 -3.48 -48.33 45.50
C GLU A 32 -4.75 -48.36 44.64
N SER A 33 -4.80 -47.52 43.60
CA SER A 33 -5.78 -47.59 42.51
C SER A 33 -5.21 -46.90 41.27
N PRO A 34 -5.66 -47.29 40.07
CA PRO A 34 -4.76 -47.44 38.93
C PRO A 34 -4.36 -46.14 38.25
N SER A 35 -3.29 -46.23 37.46
CA SER A 35 -2.86 -45.19 36.52
C SER A 35 -4.02 -44.75 35.63
N ASP A 36 -4.54 -43.54 35.89
CA ASP A 36 -5.44 -42.89 34.96
C ASP A 36 -4.68 -42.62 33.66
N GLY A 37 -5.24 -43.08 32.54
CA GLY A 37 -4.59 -43.00 31.24
C GLY A 37 -4.47 -41.53 30.85
N GLY A 38 -3.24 -41.04 30.62
CA GLY A 38 -2.94 -39.62 30.45
C GLY A 38 -3.83 -38.93 29.42
N GLY A 39 -4.91 -38.29 29.90
CA GLY A 39 -5.76 -37.39 29.15
C GLY A 39 -5.02 -36.09 28.88
N GLY A 40 -4.01 -36.14 28.02
CA GLY A 40 -3.42 -34.94 27.45
C GLY A 40 -4.52 -34.16 26.74
N THR A 41 -4.80 -32.95 27.21
CA THR A 41 -5.72 -32.03 26.54
C THR A 41 -5.29 -31.88 25.09
N GLU A 42 -6.11 -32.35 24.14
CA GLU A 42 -5.84 -32.21 22.73
C GLU A 42 -5.75 -30.71 22.41
N THR A 43 -4.58 -30.23 22.02
CA THR A 43 -4.35 -28.82 21.65
C THR A 43 -4.16 -28.69 20.14
N LEU A 44 -4.76 -27.64 19.59
CA LEU A 44 -4.47 -27.12 18.26
C LEU A 44 -3.42 -26.03 18.45
N SER A 45 -2.18 -26.30 18.04
CA SER A 45 -1.15 -25.26 18.01
C SER A 45 -1.36 -24.40 16.77
N LEU A 46 -1.29 -23.08 16.94
CA LEU A 46 -1.19 -22.11 15.87
C LEU A 46 0.17 -21.42 16.02
N THR A 47 1.05 -21.61 15.05
CA THR A 47 2.35 -20.92 14.98
C THR A 47 2.34 -20.04 13.73
N PRO A 48 2.60 -18.72 13.84
CA PRO A 48 2.66 -17.87 12.67
C PRO A 48 3.91 -18.18 11.84
N GLN A 49 3.79 -18.02 10.53
CA GLN A 49 4.88 -18.09 9.56
C GLN A 49 4.78 -16.89 8.62
N SER A 50 5.91 -16.22 8.40
CA SER A 50 6.06 -15.28 7.30
C SER A 50 6.09 -16.06 5.98
N VAL A 51 5.36 -15.69 4.93
CA VAL A 51 4.51 -14.50 4.76
C VAL A 51 3.02 -14.90 4.83
N LYS A 52 2.24 -14.21 5.67
CA LYS A 52 0.77 -14.29 5.80
C LYS A 52 0.21 -15.68 6.13
N THR A 53 1.00 -16.54 6.76
CA THR A 53 0.68 -17.95 6.92
C THR A 53 0.49 -18.31 8.40
N PHE A 54 -0.55 -19.07 8.72
CA PHE A 54 -0.70 -19.72 10.03
C PHE A 54 -0.43 -21.22 9.87
N HIS A 55 0.63 -21.71 10.53
CA HIS A 55 0.94 -23.12 10.64
C HIS A 55 0.15 -23.73 11.79
N PHE A 56 -0.85 -24.54 11.46
CA PHE A 56 -1.59 -25.34 12.42
C PHE A 56 -0.93 -26.69 12.62
N SER A 57 -0.85 -27.19 13.86
CA SER A 57 -0.45 -28.58 14.14
C SER A 57 -1.21 -29.19 15.33
N TRP A 58 -1.39 -30.51 15.30
CA TRP A 58 -2.18 -31.26 16.29
C TRP A 58 -1.73 -32.73 16.43
N ALA A 59 -2.05 -33.31 17.58
CA ALA A 59 -1.83 -34.72 17.87
C ALA A 59 -2.81 -35.65 17.12
N ALA A 60 -2.47 -36.93 17.00
CA ALA A 60 -3.36 -37.92 16.38
C ALA A 60 -4.58 -38.21 17.27
N VAL A 61 -5.79 -37.98 16.75
CA VAL A 61 -7.04 -38.33 17.44
C VAL A 61 -7.42 -39.77 17.14
N ALA A 62 -7.57 -40.59 18.17
CA ALA A 62 -7.87 -42.01 18.02
C ALA A 62 -9.21 -42.24 17.30
N GLY A 63 -9.20 -43.10 16.28
CA GLY A 63 -10.39 -43.44 15.49
C GLY A 63 -10.89 -42.35 14.53
N ALA A 64 -10.14 -41.26 14.33
CA ALA A 64 -10.44 -40.26 13.30
C ALA A 64 -10.10 -40.80 11.90
N THR A 65 -11.03 -40.65 10.94
CA THR A 65 -10.81 -40.96 9.51
C THR A 65 -10.48 -39.71 8.68
N SER A 66 -10.80 -38.52 9.20
CA SER A 66 -10.46 -37.22 8.64
C SER A 66 -10.46 -36.14 9.72
N TYR A 67 -9.87 -34.99 9.39
CA TYR A 67 -9.98 -33.76 10.16
C TYR A 67 -10.63 -32.67 9.32
N VAL A 68 -11.31 -31.73 9.98
CA VAL A 68 -11.77 -30.48 9.35
C VAL A 68 -11.22 -29.33 10.18
N LEU A 69 -10.51 -28.41 9.53
CA LEU A 69 -10.15 -27.14 10.13
C LEU A 69 -11.26 -26.13 9.80
N LEU A 70 -11.82 -25.53 10.86
CA LEU A 70 -12.83 -24.50 10.78
C LEU A 70 -12.23 -23.14 11.14
N GLU A 71 -12.73 -22.09 10.50
CA GLU A 71 -12.40 -20.68 10.75
C GLU A 71 -13.68 -19.87 11.00
N ASP A 72 -13.67 -19.08 12.07
CA ASP A 72 -14.58 -17.96 12.36
C ASP A 72 -13.74 -16.69 12.16
N PRO A 73 -13.79 -16.03 10.98
CA PRO A 73 -12.74 -15.12 10.51
C PRO A 73 -12.70 -13.78 11.25
N ASP A 74 -13.84 -13.33 11.79
CA ASP A 74 -14.00 -12.08 12.54
C ASP A 74 -14.40 -12.30 14.02
N GLY A 75 -14.57 -13.57 14.43
CA GLY A 75 -14.99 -13.94 15.78
C GLY A 75 -16.49 -13.77 16.05
N GLN A 76 -17.30 -13.51 15.02
CA GLN A 76 -18.73 -13.18 15.10
C GLN A 76 -19.59 -13.88 14.03
N SER A 77 -19.09 -14.00 12.80
CA SER A 77 -19.76 -14.64 11.67
C SER A 77 -19.92 -16.15 11.83
N GLY A 78 -19.08 -16.77 12.67
CA GLY A 78 -19.16 -18.18 13.02
C GLY A 78 -18.34 -19.08 12.11
N TYR A 79 -18.21 -20.35 12.54
CA TYR A 79 -17.26 -21.29 11.96
C TYR A 79 -17.67 -21.84 10.59
N THR A 80 -16.77 -21.74 9.62
CA THR A 80 -16.87 -22.33 8.28
C THR A 80 -15.64 -23.20 7.98
N ALA A 81 -15.75 -24.21 7.11
CA ALA A 81 -14.63 -25.12 6.84
C ALA A 81 -13.63 -24.53 5.84
N VAL A 82 -12.36 -24.39 6.26
CA VAL A 82 -11.26 -23.94 5.38
C VAL A 82 -10.43 -25.09 4.82
N ALA A 83 -10.37 -26.23 5.51
CA ALA A 83 -9.71 -27.44 5.01
C ALA A 83 -10.38 -28.72 5.49
N THR A 84 -10.46 -29.73 4.61
CA THR A 84 -10.76 -31.12 4.99
C THR A 84 -9.53 -31.97 4.68
N LEU A 85 -9.05 -32.71 5.68
CA LEU A 85 -7.73 -33.33 5.69
C LEU A 85 -7.82 -34.83 6.01
N PRO A 86 -6.93 -35.68 5.46
CA PRO A 86 -6.93 -37.11 5.72
C PRO A 86 -6.53 -37.44 7.17
N ALA A 87 -6.90 -38.63 7.67
CA ALA A 87 -6.49 -39.14 8.99
C ALA A 87 -4.97 -39.11 9.27
N SER A 88 -4.14 -39.09 8.23
CA SER A 88 -2.68 -38.97 8.32
C SER A 88 -2.18 -37.55 8.58
N ALA A 89 -2.97 -36.50 8.33
CA ALA A 89 -2.55 -35.12 8.49
C ALA A 89 -2.35 -34.75 9.97
N ARG A 90 -1.24 -34.06 10.26
CA ARG A 90 -0.88 -33.53 11.60
C ARG A 90 -0.61 -32.03 11.60
N ALA A 91 -0.61 -31.43 10.43
CA ALA A 91 -0.40 -30.00 10.24
C ALA A 91 -1.14 -29.51 8.98
N TYR A 92 -1.35 -28.21 8.91
CA TYR A 92 -1.88 -27.49 7.75
C TYR A 92 -1.43 -26.04 7.77
N ASP A 93 -0.92 -25.55 6.64
CA ASP A 93 -0.55 -24.15 6.46
C ASP A 93 -1.72 -23.40 5.82
N HIS A 94 -2.24 -22.39 6.53
CA HIS A 94 -3.36 -21.57 6.08
C HIS A 94 -2.86 -20.18 5.73
N GLU A 95 -2.84 -19.83 4.44
CA GLU A 95 -2.62 -18.46 4.02
C GLU A 95 -3.90 -17.64 4.24
N VAL A 96 -3.76 -16.45 4.82
CA VAL A 96 -4.87 -15.53 5.10
C VAL A 96 -4.56 -14.12 4.64
N PHE A 97 -5.55 -13.23 4.68
CA PHE A 97 -5.33 -11.78 4.71
C PHE A 97 -5.33 -11.35 6.18
N LEU A 98 -4.18 -11.01 6.75
CA LEU A 98 -4.02 -10.77 8.20
C LEU A 98 -4.91 -9.65 8.76
N PRO A 99 -5.13 -8.51 8.06
CA PRO A 99 -6.09 -7.48 8.49
C PRO A 99 -7.49 -8.03 8.71
N ALA A 100 -7.94 -8.98 7.89
CA ALA A 100 -9.23 -9.64 8.02
C ALA A 100 -9.25 -10.79 9.02
N ARG A 101 -8.21 -10.98 9.84
CA ARG A 101 -8.09 -12.07 10.84
C ARG A 101 -7.72 -11.59 12.24
N VAL A 102 -7.80 -10.28 12.51
CA VAL A 102 -7.47 -9.68 13.81
C VAL A 102 -8.23 -10.30 15.01
N ASN A 103 -9.46 -10.75 14.77
CA ASN A 103 -10.33 -11.40 15.76
C ASN A 103 -10.57 -12.90 15.48
N ALA A 104 -9.85 -13.49 14.52
CA ALA A 104 -10.16 -14.81 14.00
C ALA A 104 -9.98 -15.92 15.05
N ARG A 105 -10.89 -16.89 14.99
CA ARG A 105 -10.85 -18.11 15.80
C ARG A 105 -10.83 -19.33 14.90
N TYR A 106 -10.11 -20.35 15.33
CA TYR A 106 -9.95 -21.61 14.62
C TYR A 106 -10.37 -22.77 15.48
N MET A 107 -10.91 -23.81 14.86
CA MET A 107 -11.34 -25.03 15.54
C MET A 107 -11.01 -26.26 14.70
N LEU A 108 -10.40 -27.26 15.34
CA LEU A 108 -10.19 -28.56 14.73
C LEU A 108 -11.34 -29.50 15.10
N GLN A 109 -11.97 -30.08 14.09
CA GLN A 109 -12.86 -31.23 14.24
C GLN A 109 -12.12 -32.51 13.82
N ALA A 110 -12.35 -33.58 14.58
CA ALA A 110 -12.00 -34.94 14.17
C ALA A 110 -13.28 -35.69 13.77
N CYS A 111 -13.26 -36.29 12.59
CA CYS A 111 -14.43 -36.93 11.98
C CYS A 111 -14.22 -38.44 11.80
N ASN A 112 -15.28 -39.22 11.96
CA ASN A 112 -15.33 -40.65 11.66
C ASN A 112 -16.72 -41.05 11.14
N ALA A 113 -16.99 -42.35 11.03
CA ALA A 113 -18.26 -42.88 10.53
C ALA A 113 -19.50 -42.44 11.34
N ASN A 114 -19.32 -41.96 12.57
CA ASN A 114 -20.39 -41.47 13.45
C ASN A 114 -20.56 -39.94 13.40
N GLY A 115 -19.79 -39.24 12.56
CA GLY A 115 -19.82 -37.78 12.39
C GLY A 115 -18.53 -37.09 12.86
N CYS A 116 -18.60 -35.76 12.94
CA CYS A 116 -17.51 -34.88 13.36
C CYS A 116 -17.72 -34.37 14.78
N ALA A 117 -16.64 -34.25 15.54
CA ALA A 117 -16.66 -33.68 16.88
C ALA A 117 -15.49 -32.71 17.10
N ASN A 118 -15.80 -31.58 17.72
CA ASN A 118 -14.83 -30.53 18.08
C ASN A 118 -13.79 -31.10 19.06
N ARG A 119 -12.52 -30.76 18.86
CA ARG A 119 -11.40 -31.24 19.67
C ARG A 119 -10.64 -30.12 20.35
N ALA A 120 -10.23 -29.12 19.57
CA ALA A 120 -9.37 -28.06 20.05
C ALA A 120 -9.63 -26.76 19.29
N SER A 121 -9.25 -25.63 19.88
CA SER A 121 -9.40 -24.30 19.30
C SER A 121 -8.16 -23.44 19.51
N ALA A 122 -7.91 -22.51 18.59
CA ALA A 122 -6.86 -21.50 18.66
C ALA A 122 -7.41 -20.13 18.25
N ASN A 123 -6.76 -19.04 18.64
CA ASN A 123 -7.12 -17.67 18.24
C ASN A 123 -5.94 -17.05 17.46
N ALA A 124 -6.20 -16.21 16.46
CA ALA A 124 -5.15 -15.47 15.76
C ALA A 124 -4.49 -14.36 16.61
N SER A 125 -5.22 -13.84 17.61
CA SER A 125 -4.78 -12.78 18.51
C SER A 125 -3.43 -13.11 19.16
N GLY A 126 -2.42 -12.24 18.97
CA GLY A 126 -1.05 -12.44 19.47
C GLY A 126 -0.08 -13.14 18.51
N HIS A 127 -0.57 -13.73 17.41
CA HIS A 127 0.27 -14.39 16.40
C HIS A 127 0.47 -13.54 15.13
N LEU A 128 -0.41 -12.56 14.90
CA LEU A 128 -0.47 -11.73 13.69
C LEU A 128 0.86 -11.06 13.29
N ALA A 129 1.58 -10.47 14.25
CA ALA A 129 2.86 -9.81 13.99
C ALA A 129 3.98 -10.78 13.57
N GLY A 130 3.92 -12.05 13.99
CA GLY A 130 4.87 -13.08 13.55
C GLY A 130 4.54 -13.64 12.16
N ALA A 131 3.39 -13.30 11.58
CA ALA A 131 2.95 -13.76 10.27
C ALA A 131 3.18 -12.70 9.18
N SER A 132 3.45 -11.43 9.52
CA SER A 132 3.80 -10.42 8.51
C SER A 132 5.12 -10.77 7.81
N GLY A 133 5.17 -10.55 6.50
CA GLY A 133 6.43 -10.59 5.76
C GLY A 133 7.22 -9.31 5.93
N TYR A 134 8.54 -9.41 5.81
CA TYR A 134 9.48 -8.28 5.82
C TYR A 134 10.39 -8.41 4.60
N VAL A 135 10.38 -7.40 3.72
CA VAL A 135 11.04 -7.44 2.40
C VAL A 135 12.00 -6.27 2.28
N LYS A 136 13.21 -6.55 1.79
CA LYS A 136 14.34 -5.64 1.63
C LYS A 136 15.02 -5.88 0.28
N ALA A 137 15.68 -4.86 -0.26
CA ALA A 137 16.57 -4.99 -1.41
C ALA A 137 17.66 -6.07 -1.18
N SER A 138 18.13 -6.73 -2.24
CA SER A 138 19.25 -7.69 -2.14
C SER A 138 20.61 -7.03 -1.98
N ALA A 139 20.74 -5.76 -2.36
CA ALA A 139 21.89 -4.90 -2.06
C ALA A 139 21.42 -3.77 -1.15
N GLN A 140 22.17 -3.45 -0.11
CA GLN A 140 21.84 -2.39 0.85
C GLN A 140 22.73 -1.18 0.65
N SER A 141 22.13 0.00 0.60
CA SER A 141 22.76 1.32 0.52
C SER A 141 21.94 2.31 1.34
N GLN A 142 22.55 3.44 1.72
CA GLN A 142 21.88 4.45 2.52
C GLN A 142 20.89 5.25 1.68
N ASN A 143 19.70 5.52 2.22
CA ASN A 143 18.66 6.35 1.59
C ASN A 143 18.21 5.89 0.19
N MET A 144 18.26 4.59 -0.13
CA MET A 144 17.89 4.11 -1.48
C MET A 144 16.39 4.28 -1.82
N GLY A 145 15.55 4.58 -0.82
CA GLY A 145 14.12 4.75 -1.00
C GLY A 145 13.35 3.45 -1.27
N PHE A 146 13.84 2.29 -0.84
CA PHE A 146 13.15 1.01 -1.07
C PHE A 146 11.78 1.02 -0.38
N GLY A 147 10.71 0.83 -1.16
CA GLY A 147 9.34 0.95 -0.67
C GLY A 147 8.76 2.36 -0.77
N ALA A 148 9.44 3.32 -1.41
CA ALA A 148 8.87 4.63 -1.78
C ALA A 148 7.58 4.49 -2.61
N ARG A 149 7.53 3.48 -3.49
CA ARG A 149 6.31 2.95 -4.10
C ARG A 149 6.35 1.42 -4.15
N VAL A 150 5.17 0.83 -4.08
CA VAL A 150 4.95 -0.62 -4.13
C VAL A 150 3.75 -0.94 -5.02
N ALA A 151 3.80 -2.07 -5.72
CA ALA A 151 2.67 -2.61 -6.47
C ALA A 151 2.61 -4.13 -6.31
N ILE A 152 1.42 -4.69 -6.10
CA ILE A 152 1.16 -6.14 -6.12
C ILE A 152 0.25 -6.44 -7.31
N SER A 153 0.54 -7.50 -8.07
CA SER A 153 -0.33 -7.95 -9.16
C SER A 153 -1.71 -8.42 -8.67
N GLY A 154 -2.74 -8.29 -9.50
CA GLY A 154 -4.11 -8.69 -9.18
C GLY A 154 -4.28 -10.18 -8.82
N ASP A 155 -3.35 -11.03 -9.27
CA ASP A 155 -3.27 -12.45 -8.93
C ASP A 155 -2.49 -12.74 -7.62
N GLY A 156 -1.86 -11.73 -7.02
CA GLY A 156 -1.10 -11.81 -5.78
C GLY A 156 0.25 -12.53 -5.87
N ASN A 157 0.78 -12.80 -7.08
CA ASN A 157 2.01 -13.58 -7.27
C ASN A 157 3.27 -12.73 -7.57
N THR A 158 3.13 -11.45 -7.91
CA THR A 158 4.24 -10.54 -8.25
C THR A 158 4.15 -9.27 -7.41
N LEU A 159 5.28 -8.84 -6.83
CA LEU A 159 5.46 -7.60 -6.08
C LEU A 159 6.58 -6.81 -6.75
N ALA A 160 6.30 -5.56 -7.13
CA ALA A 160 7.31 -4.61 -7.59
C ALA A 160 7.54 -3.56 -6.50
N VAL A 161 8.80 -3.24 -6.24
CA VAL A 161 9.21 -2.25 -5.23
C VAL A 161 10.18 -1.25 -5.86
N GLY A 162 9.81 0.02 -5.85
CA GLY A 162 10.68 1.12 -6.26
C GLY A 162 11.75 1.43 -5.22
N ALA A 163 12.92 1.83 -5.70
CA ALA A 163 14.06 2.31 -4.93
C ALA A 163 14.75 3.43 -5.72
N SER A 164 14.09 4.59 -5.85
CA SER A 164 14.54 5.72 -6.69
C SER A 164 15.86 6.36 -6.24
N GLY A 165 16.28 6.16 -4.98
CA GLY A 165 17.59 6.56 -4.48
C GLY A 165 18.73 5.56 -4.76
N ASP A 166 18.47 4.44 -5.45
CA ASP A 166 19.51 3.46 -5.78
C ASP A 166 20.61 4.09 -6.67
N GLY A 167 21.86 3.97 -6.23
CA GLY A 167 23.02 4.62 -6.85
C GLY A 167 23.82 3.78 -7.84
N SER A 168 23.43 2.53 -8.14
CA SER A 168 24.23 1.63 -8.97
C SER A 168 24.30 2.04 -10.45
N ASP A 169 25.48 1.94 -11.06
CA ASP A 169 25.71 2.18 -12.51
C ASP A 169 25.34 0.98 -13.42
N ALA A 170 24.65 -0.03 -12.88
CA ALA A 170 24.25 -1.22 -13.63
C ALA A 170 23.15 -0.91 -14.66
N THR A 171 23.10 -1.65 -15.76
CA THR A 171 22.08 -1.47 -16.81
C THR A 171 21.20 -2.72 -16.98
N GLY A 172 19.94 -2.49 -17.35
CA GLY A 172 19.01 -3.56 -17.76
C GLY A 172 18.40 -4.36 -16.60
N THR A 173 18.08 -5.63 -16.87
CA THR A 173 17.21 -6.50 -16.07
C THR A 173 17.96 -7.64 -15.36
N ALA A 174 19.16 -7.35 -14.84
CA ALA A 174 20.07 -8.34 -14.27
C ALA A 174 19.61 -8.97 -12.94
N GLY A 175 20.39 -9.93 -12.44
CA GLY A 175 20.20 -10.54 -11.13
C GLY A 175 20.56 -9.60 -9.97
N ALA A 176 20.87 -10.17 -8.79
CA ALA A 176 21.18 -9.37 -7.60
C ALA A 176 22.30 -8.33 -7.89
N PRO A 177 22.06 -7.02 -7.66
CA PRO A 177 23.05 -5.96 -7.88
C PRO A 177 24.27 -6.10 -6.97
N ASP A 178 25.40 -5.54 -7.41
CA ASP A 178 26.61 -5.44 -6.60
C ASP A 178 26.41 -4.35 -5.52
N PRO A 179 26.43 -4.69 -4.22
CA PRO A 179 26.25 -3.72 -3.14
C PRO A 179 27.41 -2.73 -2.98
N LEU A 180 28.50 -2.87 -3.73
CA LEU A 180 29.60 -1.89 -3.77
C LEU A 180 29.48 -0.90 -4.94
N ASN A 181 28.50 -1.10 -5.83
CA ASN A 181 28.29 -0.25 -6.99
C ASN A 181 27.40 0.95 -6.66
N HIS A 182 27.99 2.14 -6.64
CA HIS A 182 27.31 3.42 -6.41
C HIS A 182 27.76 4.50 -7.42
N GLY A 183 27.97 4.13 -8.69
CA GLY A 183 28.51 5.04 -9.73
C GLY A 183 27.57 6.15 -10.20
N SER A 184 26.25 5.95 -10.10
CA SER A 184 25.20 6.81 -10.65
C SER A 184 24.16 7.14 -9.55
N PRO A 185 24.45 8.08 -8.62
CA PRO A 185 23.59 8.37 -7.48
C PRO A 185 22.19 8.82 -7.92
N ASN A 186 21.15 8.34 -7.23
CA ASN A 186 19.74 8.63 -7.53
C ASN A 186 19.29 8.26 -8.97
N SER A 187 20.01 7.36 -9.64
CA SER A 187 19.57 6.79 -10.93
C SER A 187 18.36 5.88 -10.77
N GLY A 188 18.21 5.25 -9.60
CA GLY A 188 17.02 4.55 -9.17
C GLY A 188 16.84 3.14 -9.74
N ALA A 189 16.15 2.26 -9.01
CA ALA A 189 15.94 0.86 -9.38
C ALA A 189 14.53 0.36 -9.07
N VAL A 190 14.15 -0.77 -9.68
CA VAL A 190 13.00 -1.58 -9.27
C VAL A 190 13.42 -3.01 -8.95
N TYR A 191 12.99 -3.48 -7.78
CA TYR A 191 13.15 -4.87 -7.35
C TYR A 191 11.84 -5.61 -7.57
N VAL A 192 11.87 -6.70 -8.33
CA VAL A 192 10.70 -7.54 -8.59
C VAL A 192 10.82 -8.84 -7.81
N PHE A 193 9.85 -9.10 -6.94
CA PHE A 193 9.71 -10.34 -6.20
C PHE A 193 8.57 -11.16 -6.79
N ALA A 194 8.78 -12.48 -6.93
CA ALA A 194 7.77 -13.42 -7.36
C ALA A 194 7.53 -14.48 -6.28
N ARG A 195 6.30 -14.97 -6.19
CA ARG A 195 5.95 -16.03 -5.24
C ARG A 195 6.39 -17.41 -5.74
N SER A 196 7.08 -18.16 -4.89
CA SER A 196 7.51 -19.54 -5.12
C SER A 196 6.92 -20.45 -4.03
N GLY A 197 5.76 -21.04 -4.30
CA GLY A 197 5.00 -21.77 -3.28
C GLY A 197 4.46 -20.84 -2.20
N SER A 198 4.91 -21.02 -0.95
CA SER A 198 4.54 -20.16 0.19
C SER A 198 5.52 -18.98 0.42
N THR A 199 6.68 -18.96 -0.22
CA THR A 199 7.70 -17.92 -0.03
C THR A 199 7.70 -16.88 -1.15
N TRP A 200 8.23 -15.70 -0.86
CA TRP A 200 8.60 -14.71 -1.88
C TRP A 200 10.11 -14.81 -2.15
N VAL A 201 10.48 -14.72 -3.43
CA VAL A 201 11.88 -14.69 -3.87
C VAL A 201 12.07 -13.53 -4.84
N GLN A 202 13.23 -12.87 -4.80
CA GLN A 202 13.54 -11.87 -5.82
C GLN A 202 13.70 -12.56 -7.18
N GLN A 203 12.94 -12.10 -8.16
CA GLN A 203 12.97 -12.57 -9.54
C GLN A 203 13.87 -11.70 -10.41
N ALA A 204 13.90 -10.38 -10.18
CA ALA A 204 14.72 -9.45 -10.96
C ALA A 204 15.14 -8.22 -10.16
N TYR A 205 16.19 -7.56 -10.66
CA TYR A 205 16.54 -6.18 -10.39
C TYR A 205 16.56 -5.46 -11.74
N ILE A 206 15.98 -4.27 -11.81
CA ILE A 206 15.73 -3.56 -13.06
C ILE A 206 16.22 -2.11 -12.91
N LYS A 207 17.03 -1.65 -13.87
CA LYS A 207 17.36 -0.23 -14.10
C LYS A 207 16.90 0.19 -15.50
N ALA A 208 16.77 1.51 -15.73
CA ALA A 208 16.63 2.06 -17.08
C ALA A 208 17.81 1.66 -18.00
N SER A 209 17.55 1.56 -19.31
CA SER A 209 18.56 1.29 -20.34
C SER A 209 19.62 2.39 -20.49
N ASN A 210 19.28 3.59 -20.06
CA ASN A 210 19.95 4.87 -20.27
C ASN A 210 19.92 5.69 -18.97
N HIS A 211 20.00 5.00 -17.83
CA HIS A 211 20.01 5.63 -16.52
C HIS A 211 21.15 6.66 -16.42
N ASP A 212 20.84 7.87 -16.00
CA ASP A 212 21.79 8.88 -15.58
C ASP A 212 21.60 9.23 -14.09
N ALA A 213 22.49 10.05 -13.55
CA ALA A 213 22.53 10.36 -12.11
C ALA A 213 21.53 11.45 -11.75
N GLY A 214 20.32 11.05 -11.35
CA GLY A 214 19.24 11.96 -10.99
C GLY A 214 17.88 11.52 -11.50
N ASP A 215 17.81 10.61 -12.47
CA ASP A 215 16.58 10.17 -13.17
C ASP A 215 15.43 9.65 -12.27
N LEU A 216 15.74 9.20 -11.04
CA LEU A 216 14.78 8.60 -10.10
C LEU A 216 14.01 7.39 -10.67
N PHE A 217 14.64 6.51 -11.45
CA PHE A 217 13.97 5.31 -11.98
C PHE A 217 13.37 4.46 -10.84
N GLY A 218 12.10 4.07 -10.97
CA GLY A 218 11.37 3.40 -9.89
C GLY A 218 10.63 4.35 -8.96
N ASP A 219 10.60 5.65 -9.24
CA ASP A 219 9.79 6.61 -8.47
C ASP A 219 8.29 6.26 -8.47
N HIS A 220 7.75 5.77 -9.60
CA HIS A 220 6.45 5.08 -9.65
C HIS A 220 6.53 3.73 -10.38
N VAL A 221 5.70 2.78 -9.94
CA VAL A 221 5.60 1.41 -10.49
C VAL A 221 4.15 0.96 -10.62
N ALA A 222 3.80 0.28 -11.72
CA ALA A 222 2.48 -0.32 -11.94
C ALA A 222 2.59 -1.70 -12.61
N LEU A 223 1.77 -2.66 -12.16
CA LEU A 223 1.76 -4.05 -12.66
C LEU A 223 0.44 -4.41 -13.34
N SER A 224 0.49 -5.26 -14.37
CA SER A 224 -0.69 -5.95 -14.88
C SER A 224 -1.26 -6.94 -13.85
N ALA A 225 -2.50 -7.40 -14.06
CA ALA A 225 -3.19 -8.27 -13.11
C ALA A 225 -2.48 -9.63 -12.93
N ASP A 226 -1.81 -10.13 -13.95
CA ASP A 226 -0.97 -11.35 -13.93
C ASP A 226 0.51 -11.10 -13.56
N GLY A 227 0.88 -9.83 -13.35
CA GLY A 227 2.25 -9.39 -13.09
C GLY A 227 3.24 -9.72 -14.22
N SER A 228 2.77 -9.86 -15.48
CA SER A 228 3.64 -10.08 -16.64
C SER A 228 4.08 -8.80 -17.35
N VAL A 229 3.45 -7.66 -17.04
CA VAL A 229 3.84 -6.32 -17.52
C VAL A 229 4.08 -5.43 -16.32
N LEU A 230 5.17 -4.65 -16.38
CA LEU A 230 5.58 -3.68 -15.38
C LEU A 230 5.84 -2.35 -16.10
N ALA A 231 5.14 -1.30 -15.71
CA ALA A 231 5.49 0.07 -16.06
C ALA A 231 6.27 0.70 -14.91
N VAL A 232 7.31 1.49 -15.23
CA VAL A 232 8.19 2.16 -14.27
C VAL A 232 8.44 3.58 -14.75
N SER A 233 8.30 4.60 -13.89
CA SER A 233 8.72 5.96 -14.22
C SER A 233 10.17 6.25 -13.82
N ALA A 234 10.76 7.22 -14.52
CA ALA A 234 11.95 7.96 -14.15
C ALA A 234 11.58 9.43 -14.34
N VAL A 235 11.05 10.05 -13.28
CA VAL A 235 10.33 11.33 -13.37
C VAL A 235 11.25 12.51 -13.72
N ASP A 236 12.54 12.40 -13.39
CA ASP A 236 13.57 13.41 -13.60
C ASP A 236 14.52 13.02 -14.76
N GLU A 237 14.08 12.20 -15.73
CA GLU A 237 14.94 11.80 -16.87
C GLU A 237 14.98 12.87 -18.00
N ASP A 238 16.18 13.31 -18.33
CA ASP A 238 16.51 14.59 -18.97
C ASP A 238 16.54 14.63 -20.53
N GLY A 239 16.21 13.55 -21.23
CA GLY A 239 16.26 13.47 -22.70
C GLY A 239 15.06 14.10 -23.42
N PHE A 240 15.25 14.65 -24.63
CA PHE A 240 14.23 15.36 -25.42
C PHE A 240 13.40 14.45 -26.38
N SER A 241 13.54 13.12 -26.25
CA SER A 241 12.78 12.18 -27.10
C SER A 241 11.27 12.36 -26.94
N ASN A 242 10.52 12.29 -28.05
CA ASN A 242 9.07 12.48 -28.03
C ASN A 242 8.31 11.18 -28.37
N GLY A 243 7.24 10.89 -27.63
CA GLY A 243 6.39 9.71 -27.80
C GLY A 243 7.09 8.40 -27.44
N VAL A 244 6.81 7.33 -28.21
CA VAL A 244 7.46 6.02 -28.01
C VAL A 244 8.71 5.94 -28.88
N ALA A 245 9.88 5.87 -28.24
CA ALA A 245 11.18 6.02 -28.88
C ALA A 245 12.18 4.94 -28.42
N ASN A 246 13.36 4.93 -29.02
CA ASN A 246 14.54 4.34 -28.40
C ASN A 246 15.27 5.44 -27.62
N PRO A 247 15.67 5.21 -26.36
CA PRO A 247 16.39 6.22 -25.60
C PRO A 247 17.81 6.43 -26.14
N ASP A 248 18.27 7.69 -26.12
CA ASP A 248 19.66 8.06 -26.41
C ASP A 248 20.40 8.26 -25.07
N PRO A 249 21.35 7.38 -24.69
CA PRO A 249 21.97 7.36 -23.37
C PRO A 249 23.01 8.47 -23.13
N VAL A 250 22.97 9.55 -23.91
CA VAL A 250 23.75 10.77 -23.68
C VAL A 250 22.92 12.05 -23.89
N ASP A 251 21.62 11.93 -24.21
CA ASP A 251 20.74 13.09 -24.38
C ASP A 251 20.19 13.54 -23.02
N ASN A 252 20.67 14.71 -22.57
CA ASN A 252 20.24 15.39 -21.36
C ASN A 252 19.82 16.84 -21.68
N SER A 253 19.07 17.02 -22.79
CA SER A 253 18.74 18.35 -23.35
C SER A 253 17.40 18.95 -22.90
N ALA A 254 16.57 18.19 -22.17
CA ALA A 254 15.26 18.58 -21.65
C ALA A 254 15.13 18.20 -20.16
N PRO A 255 15.76 18.96 -19.25
CA PRO A 255 15.89 18.54 -17.85
C PRO A 255 14.54 18.41 -17.12
N ASN A 256 14.38 17.34 -16.34
CA ASN A 256 13.16 16.91 -15.66
C ASN A 256 11.93 16.78 -16.60
N ALA A 257 12.13 16.42 -17.88
CA ALA A 257 11.03 16.11 -18.79
C ALA A 257 10.31 14.82 -18.39
N GLY A 258 11.05 13.82 -17.91
CA GLY A 258 10.53 12.58 -17.33
C GLY A 258 10.15 11.51 -18.35
N ALA A 259 10.25 10.24 -17.94
CA ALA A 259 10.02 9.07 -18.79
C ALA A 259 9.26 7.95 -18.09
N VAL A 260 8.69 7.06 -18.92
CA VAL A 260 8.15 5.76 -18.50
C VAL A 260 8.74 4.64 -19.35
N TYR A 261 9.13 3.55 -18.68
CA TYR A 261 9.66 2.34 -19.27
C TYR A 261 8.67 1.21 -19.06
N VAL A 262 8.36 0.46 -20.12
CA VAL A 262 7.50 -0.73 -20.03
C VAL A 262 8.38 -1.96 -20.18
N PHE A 263 8.28 -2.88 -19.21
CA PHE A 263 8.95 -4.18 -19.21
C PHE A 263 7.92 -5.30 -19.31
N ARG A 264 8.25 -6.36 -20.04
CA ARG A 264 7.44 -7.57 -20.17
C ARG A 264 8.22 -8.79 -19.69
N ARG A 265 7.52 -9.71 -19.00
CA ARG A 265 8.09 -10.97 -18.48
C ARG A 265 7.79 -12.14 -19.41
N ALA A 266 8.84 -12.80 -19.89
CA ALA A 266 8.78 -14.08 -20.59
C ALA A 266 9.33 -15.19 -19.68
N GLY A 267 8.42 -15.97 -19.07
CA GLY A 267 8.79 -16.95 -18.04
C GLY A 267 9.31 -16.27 -16.78
N ALA A 268 10.62 -16.33 -16.54
CA ALA A 268 11.28 -15.62 -15.44
C ALA A 268 12.11 -14.40 -15.89
N ALA A 269 12.34 -14.24 -17.19
CA ALA A 269 13.16 -13.15 -17.72
C ALA A 269 12.29 -11.91 -17.97
N TRP A 270 12.77 -10.74 -17.52
CA TRP A 270 12.19 -9.45 -17.84
C TRP A 270 13.00 -8.79 -18.97
N SER A 271 12.30 -8.14 -19.90
CA SER A 271 12.89 -7.36 -20.99
C SER A 271 12.14 -6.04 -21.18
N GLN A 272 12.87 -4.95 -21.41
CA GLN A 272 12.28 -3.68 -21.81
C GLN A 272 11.60 -3.83 -23.18
N GLU A 273 10.31 -3.49 -23.22
CA GLU A 273 9.46 -3.49 -24.41
C GLU A 273 9.36 -2.09 -25.02
N ALA A 274 9.30 -1.05 -24.18
CA ALA A 274 9.19 0.33 -24.64
C ALA A 274 9.87 1.33 -23.69
N TYR A 275 10.25 2.45 -24.28
CA TYR A 275 10.58 3.71 -23.64
C TYR A 275 9.59 4.76 -24.16
N VAL A 276 8.98 5.51 -23.24
CA VAL A 276 7.80 6.35 -23.48
C VAL A 276 8.03 7.71 -22.85
N LYS A 277 7.92 8.77 -23.64
CA LYS A 277 7.81 10.17 -23.20
C LYS A 277 6.50 10.79 -23.71
N ALA A 278 6.18 12.00 -23.25
CA ALA A 278 5.12 12.82 -23.85
C ALA A 278 5.36 13.07 -25.35
N SER A 279 4.30 13.38 -26.12
CA SER A 279 4.39 13.77 -27.54
C SER A 279 4.99 15.16 -27.78
N ASN A 280 5.06 15.95 -26.71
CA ASN A 280 5.42 17.36 -26.64
C ASN A 280 6.22 17.58 -25.35
N GLY A 281 7.09 16.64 -24.99
CA GLY A 281 7.82 16.67 -23.73
C GLY A 281 8.80 17.83 -23.68
N GLU A 282 8.61 18.72 -22.71
CA GLU A 282 9.47 19.85 -22.43
C GLU A 282 10.16 19.74 -21.08
N ALA A 283 11.19 20.57 -20.88
CA ALA A 283 11.96 20.61 -19.64
C ALA A 283 11.07 21.04 -18.46
N GLY A 284 10.97 20.19 -17.45
CA GLY A 284 10.19 20.40 -16.24
C GLY A 284 8.80 19.78 -16.22
N ASP A 285 8.34 19.15 -17.32
CA ASP A 285 6.99 18.56 -17.41
C ASP A 285 6.71 17.41 -16.41
N ALA A 286 7.77 16.78 -15.88
CA ALA A 286 7.71 15.67 -14.91
C ALA A 286 6.82 14.49 -15.37
N PHE A 287 6.93 14.11 -16.65
CA PHE A 287 6.19 12.98 -17.22
C PHE A 287 6.55 11.68 -16.50
N GLY A 288 5.56 11.05 -15.87
CA GLY A 288 5.76 9.87 -15.02
C GLY A 288 5.41 10.07 -13.55
N SER A 289 5.06 11.30 -13.11
CA SER A 289 4.57 11.54 -11.73
C SER A 289 3.26 10.81 -11.44
N GLY A 290 2.36 10.72 -12.42
CA GLY A 290 1.20 9.84 -12.38
C GLY A 290 1.44 8.60 -13.24
N LEU A 291 1.17 7.40 -12.73
CA LEU A 291 1.37 6.15 -13.48
C LEU A 291 0.29 5.09 -13.19
N ALA A 292 -0.41 4.63 -14.22
CA ALA A 292 -1.37 3.52 -14.10
C ALA A 292 -1.34 2.60 -15.34
N LEU A 293 -1.50 1.30 -15.11
CA LEU A 293 -1.51 0.25 -16.14
C LEU A 293 -2.78 -0.59 -16.00
N SER A 294 -3.45 -0.91 -17.11
CA SER A 294 -4.65 -1.77 -17.11
C SER A 294 -4.32 -3.22 -16.70
N GLY A 295 -5.34 -3.95 -16.25
CA GLY A 295 -5.19 -5.32 -15.75
C GLY A 295 -4.69 -6.31 -16.81
N ASP A 296 -4.99 -6.07 -18.09
CA ASP A 296 -4.46 -6.84 -19.23
C ASP A 296 -3.07 -6.38 -19.71
N GLY A 297 -2.53 -5.29 -19.14
CA GLY A 297 -1.23 -4.72 -19.52
C GLY A 297 -1.20 -4.09 -20.91
N THR A 298 -2.34 -3.63 -21.46
CA THR A 298 -2.43 -3.05 -22.81
C THR A 298 -2.78 -1.55 -22.87
N THR A 299 -3.21 -0.94 -21.78
CA THR A 299 -3.49 0.51 -21.70
C THR A 299 -2.70 1.11 -20.54
N LEU A 300 -1.93 2.15 -20.84
CA LEU A 300 -1.03 2.86 -19.92
C LEU A 300 -1.48 4.32 -19.86
N ALA A 301 -1.67 4.86 -18.66
CA ALA A 301 -1.93 6.28 -18.43
C ALA A 301 -0.74 6.87 -17.66
N VAL A 302 -0.23 8.00 -18.15
CA VAL A 302 0.93 8.70 -17.58
C VAL A 302 0.58 10.17 -17.36
N GLY A 303 0.79 10.68 -16.16
CA GLY A 303 0.63 12.08 -15.80
C GLY A 303 1.92 12.88 -15.96
N ALA A 304 1.78 14.13 -16.38
CA ALA A 304 2.81 15.16 -16.42
C ALA A 304 2.21 16.43 -15.79
N PRO A 305 2.22 16.57 -14.44
CA PRO A 305 1.47 17.61 -13.74
C PRO A 305 2.00 19.02 -13.99
N SER A 306 3.26 19.16 -14.39
CA SER A 306 3.92 20.44 -14.66
C SER A 306 3.74 20.93 -16.11
N GLU A 307 3.05 20.15 -16.97
CA GLU A 307 2.83 20.46 -18.38
C GLU A 307 2.14 21.83 -18.55
N GLN A 308 2.65 22.64 -19.48
CA GLN A 308 2.44 24.10 -19.50
C GLN A 308 1.26 24.56 -20.37
N SER A 309 0.54 23.64 -21.02
CA SER A 309 -0.57 23.96 -21.90
C SER A 309 -1.87 24.22 -21.16
N ASN A 310 -2.48 25.36 -21.51
CA ASN A 310 -3.85 25.71 -21.10
C ASN A 310 -4.93 25.01 -21.93
N ALA A 311 -4.57 24.03 -22.77
CA ALA A 311 -5.53 23.19 -23.43
C ALA A 311 -6.47 22.51 -22.43
N THR A 312 -7.73 22.39 -22.84
CA THR A 312 -8.82 21.81 -22.04
C THR A 312 -9.44 20.61 -22.76
N GLY A 313 -9.93 19.64 -21.98
CA GLY A 313 -10.60 18.47 -22.54
C GLY A 313 -9.62 17.48 -23.17
N ILE A 314 -9.91 17.00 -24.39
CA ILE A 314 -9.24 15.82 -24.95
C ILE A 314 -8.74 16.11 -26.37
N ASN A 315 -7.46 15.81 -26.60
CA ASN A 315 -6.75 16.05 -27.86
C ASN A 315 -6.81 17.53 -28.33
N GLY A 316 -6.65 18.46 -27.38
CA GLY A 316 -6.43 19.88 -27.66
C GLY A 316 -5.04 20.16 -28.24
N ASP A 317 -4.71 21.45 -28.39
CA ASP A 317 -3.38 21.87 -28.85
C ASP A 317 -2.33 21.66 -27.75
N GLN A 318 -1.32 20.84 -28.06
CA GLN A 318 -0.28 20.42 -27.12
C GLN A 318 0.98 21.30 -27.16
N HIS A 319 0.98 22.36 -27.98
CA HIS A 319 2.18 23.16 -28.25
C HIS A 319 2.01 24.63 -27.85
N THR A 320 1.21 24.88 -26.82
CA THR A 320 0.84 26.22 -26.36
C THR A 320 1.31 26.41 -24.91
N ASN A 321 2.49 27.01 -24.70
CA ASN A 321 3.11 27.04 -23.37
C ASN A 321 2.67 28.33 -22.66
N ASN A 322 1.59 28.25 -21.87
CA ASN A 322 0.83 29.42 -21.43
C ASN A 322 1.00 29.79 -19.96
N GLY A 323 1.65 28.93 -19.17
CA GLY A 323 1.94 29.15 -17.75
C GLY A 323 2.36 27.84 -17.08
N PRO A 324 2.78 27.87 -15.81
CA PRO A 324 3.20 26.66 -15.10
C PRO A 324 2.00 25.76 -14.76
N ASP A 325 2.29 24.47 -14.67
CA ASP A 325 1.53 23.48 -13.87
C ASP A 325 0.03 23.39 -14.19
N PHE A 326 -0.34 23.50 -15.48
CA PHE A 326 -1.70 23.17 -15.93
C PHE A 326 -1.91 21.65 -15.92
N GLY A 327 -0.85 20.89 -16.22
CA GLY A 327 -0.78 19.45 -16.14
C GLY A 327 -1.56 18.69 -17.21
N ALA A 328 -1.09 17.49 -17.55
CA ALA A 328 -1.68 16.61 -18.56
C ALA A 328 -1.67 15.13 -18.17
N VAL A 329 -2.53 14.34 -18.81
CA VAL A 329 -2.46 12.88 -18.82
C VAL A 329 -2.42 12.35 -20.25
N TYR A 330 -1.42 11.51 -20.53
CA TYR A 330 -1.21 10.85 -21.81
C TYR A 330 -1.64 9.39 -21.70
N VAL A 331 -2.53 8.95 -22.58
CA VAL A 331 -3.00 7.55 -22.64
C VAL A 331 -2.33 6.87 -23.83
N PHE A 332 -1.61 5.77 -23.57
CA PHE A 332 -0.98 4.91 -24.56
C PHE A 332 -1.70 3.56 -24.61
N ALA A 333 -1.76 2.97 -25.80
CA ALA A 333 -2.33 1.64 -26.04
C ALA A 333 -1.33 0.73 -26.75
N HIS A 334 -1.24 -0.52 -26.31
CA HIS A 334 -0.45 -1.56 -26.95
C HIS A 334 -1.26 -2.23 -28.07
N ASN A 335 -0.81 -2.11 -29.32
CA ASN A 335 -1.53 -2.62 -30.49
C ASN A 335 -1.19 -4.06 -30.88
N GLY A 336 -0.44 -4.78 -30.04
CA GLY A 336 0.07 -6.13 -30.31
C GLY A 336 1.46 -6.17 -30.97
N THR A 337 1.94 -5.04 -31.51
CA THR A 337 3.31 -4.89 -32.04
C THR A 337 4.14 -3.84 -31.31
N GLY A 338 3.50 -2.93 -30.58
CA GLY A 338 4.15 -1.90 -29.78
C GLY A 338 3.14 -0.94 -29.16
N TRP A 339 3.65 0.00 -28.38
CA TRP A 339 2.88 1.06 -27.74
C TRP A 339 2.72 2.27 -28.68
N ALA A 340 1.57 2.94 -28.62
CA ALA A 340 1.32 4.21 -29.30
C ALA A 340 0.37 5.08 -28.46
N GLN A 341 0.57 6.39 -28.50
CA GLN A 341 -0.34 7.34 -27.85
C GLN A 341 -1.72 7.30 -28.52
N GLN A 342 -2.76 7.23 -27.70
CA GLN A 342 -4.16 7.22 -28.09
C GLN A 342 -4.86 8.54 -27.75
N ALA A 343 -4.49 9.17 -26.62
CA ALA A 343 -5.08 10.44 -26.21
C ALA A 343 -4.10 11.30 -25.41
N TYR A 344 -4.31 12.61 -25.53
CA TYR A 344 -3.87 13.64 -24.60
C TYR A 344 -5.11 14.17 -23.88
N VAL A 345 -5.07 14.20 -22.55
CA VAL A 345 -6.21 14.48 -21.68
C VAL A 345 -5.84 15.60 -20.71
N LYS A 346 -6.76 16.55 -20.55
CA LYS A 346 -6.68 17.73 -19.68
C LYS A 346 -7.98 17.86 -18.89
N ALA A 347 -7.93 18.61 -17.79
CA ALA A 347 -9.13 19.12 -17.13
C ALA A 347 -10.03 19.91 -18.12
N SER A 348 -11.34 19.93 -17.88
CA SER A 348 -12.27 20.77 -18.67
C SER A 348 -12.14 22.26 -18.36
N ASN A 349 -11.55 22.59 -17.22
CA ASN A 349 -11.42 23.93 -16.65
C ASN A 349 -9.98 24.21 -16.19
N ALA A 350 -8.98 23.69 -16.93
CA ALA A 350 -7.57 23.75 -16.54
C ALA A 350 -7.10 25.17 -16.15
N GLY A 351 -6.79 25.34 -14.87
CA GLY A 351 -6.07 26.49 -14.29
C GLY A 351 -4.57 26.26 -14.22
N SER A 352 -3.81 27.33 -13.97
CA SER A 352 -2.36 27.27 -13.78
C SER A 352 -2.07 27.04 -12.31
N GLY A 353 -1.36 25.96 -11.98
CA GLY A 353 -1.19 25.47 -10.61
C GLY A 353 -2.06 24.26 -10.27
N ASP A 354 -3.07 23.94 -11.09
CA ASP A 354 -3.98 22.81 -10.89
C ASP A 354 -3.26 21.45 -10.76
N GLN A 355 -2.12 21.29 -11.45
CA GLN A 355 -1.32 20.06 -11.48
C GLN A 355 -2.11 18.83 -11.96
N PHE A 356 -2.89 18.98 -13.03
CA PHE A 356 -3.70 17.88 -13.56
C PHE A 356 -2.81 16.69 -13.99
N GLY A 357 -3.12 15.50 -13.49
CA GLY A 357 -2.34 14.28 -13.72
C GLY A 357 -1.37 13.90 -12.60
N SER A 358 -1.26 14.66 -11.50
CA SER A 358 -0.44 14.33 -10.32
C SER A 358 -0.69 12.94 -9.75
N SER A 359 -1.90 12.39 -9.91
CA SER A 359 -2.16 10.96 -9.74
C SER A 359 -3.16 10.50 -10.79
N VAL A 360 -3.03 9.25 -11.24
CA VAL A 360 -3.93 8.61 -12.20
C VAL A 360 -4.25 7.18 -11.78
N ALA A 361 -5.44 6.70 -12.13
CA ALA A 361 -5.86 5.32 -11.90
C ALA A 361 -6.71 4.80 -13.08
N LEU A 362 -6.52 3.53 -13.46
CA LEU A 362 -7.25 2.87 -14.54
C LEU A 362 -8.10 1.70 -14.01
N SER A 363 -9.26 1.47 -14.63
CA SER A 363 -9.99 0.21 -14.47
C SER A 363 -9.20 -0.97 -15.07
N SER A 364 -9.52 -2.21 -14.68
CA SER A 364 -8.82 -3.40 -15.17
C SER A 364 -8.93 -3.61 -16.69
N ASP A 365 -9.99 -3.09 -17.31
CA ASP A 365 -10.19 -3.10 -18.76
C ASP A 365 -9.64 -1.85 -19.49
N GLY A 366 -9.04 -0.90 -18.76
CA GLY A 366 -8.47 0.34 -19.30
C GLY A 366 -9.49 1.33 -19.88
N ASN A 367 -10.79 1.16 -19.60
CA ASN A 367 -11.85 2.01 -20.17
C ASN A 367 -12.32 3.15 -19.25
N ILE A 368 -11.97 3.13 -17.96
CA ILE A 368 -12.19 4.23 -17.02
C ILE A 368 -10.83 4.74 -16.55
N LEU A 369 -10.65 6.06 -16.62
CA LEU A 369 -9.48 6.77 -16.13
C LEU A 369 -9.95 7.79 -15.08
N ALA A 370 -9.38 7.75 -13.88
CA ALA A 370 -9.44 8.85 -12.93
C ALA A 370 -8.10 9.61 -12.95
N ALA A 371 -8.14 10.93 -12.94
CA ALA A 371 -6.97 11.81 -12.88
C ALA A 371 -7.22 12.96 -11.90
N SER A 372 -6.27 13.24 -11.01
CA SER A 372 -6.40 14.33 -10.03
C SER A 372 -5.73 15.62 -10.50
N ALA A 373 -6.22 16.73 -9.96
CA ALA A 373 -5.62 18.05 -9.99
C ALA A 373 -5.64 18.58 -8.55
N PRO A 374 -4.64 18.24 -7.71
CA PRO A 374 -4.67 18.55 -6.27
C PRO A 374 -4.56 20.05 -5.98
N GLY A 375 -4.00 20.83 -6.91
CA GLY A 375 -3.96 22.29 -6.83
C GLY A 375 -5.18 22.98 -7.44
N GLU A 376 -6.24 22.25 -7.83
CA GLU A 376 -7.41 22.89 -8.46
C GLU A 376 -8.17 23.77 -7.48
N ASP A 377 -8.26 25.05 -7.83
CA ASP A 377 -8.98 26.04 -7.06
C ASP A 377 -10.50 25.90 -7.28
N GLY A 378 -11.28 26.10 -6.21
CA GLY A 378 -12.74 26.23 -6.31
C GLY A 378 -13.50 25.62 -5.13
N PHE A 379 -14.64 26.22 -4.78
CA PHE A 379 -15.45 25.84 -3.61
C PHE A 379 -16.64 24.92 -3.95
N SER A 380 -16.73 24.43 -5.19
CA SER A 380 -17.74 23.43 -5.54
C SER A 380 -17.51 22.13 -4.74
N ASN A 381 -18.60 21.47 -4.33
CA ASN A 381 -18.57 20.34 -3.39
C ASN A 381 -19.24 19.10 -3.99
N GLY A 382 -18.67 17.93 -3.75
CA GLY A 382 -19.15 16.64 -4.26
C GLY A 382 -18.98 16.48 -5.77
N VAL A 383 -19.95 15.86 -6.44
CA VAL A 383 -19.93 15.67 -7.90
C VAL A 383 -20.68 16.81 -8.57
N ALA A 384 -19.95 17.62 -9.35
CA ALA A 384 -20.42 18.90 -9.87
C ALA A 384 -20.14 19.07 -11.37
N THR A 385 -20.60 20.19 -11.94
CA THR A 385 -20.06 20.72 -13.20
C THR A 385 -18.99 21.75 -12.84
N PRO A 386 -17.78 21.68 -13.39
CA PRO A 386 -16.73 22.64 -13.07
C PRO A 386 -17.07 24.04 -13.61
N ASP A 387 -16.69 25.07 -12.84
CA ASP A 387 -16.75 26.47 -13.27
C ASP A 387 -15.32 27.01 -13.42
N PRO A 388 -14.81 27.24 -14.65
CA PRO A 388 -13.44 27.73 -14.88
C PRO A 388 -13.20 29.16 -14.37
N ALA A 389 -14.21 29.85 -13.84
CA ALA A 389 -14.04 31.13 -13.16
C ALA A 389 -14.00 31.02 -11.62
N ASP A 390 -14.38 29.88 -11.03
CA ASP A 390 -14.32 29.69 -9.57
C ASP A 390 -12.89 29.42 -9.12
N ASN A 391 -12.26 30.41 -8.49
CA ASN A 391 -10.95 30.29 -7.86
C ASN A 391 -11.06 30.66 -6.36
N SER A 392 -12.18 30.32 -5.72
CA SER A 392 -12.55 30.83 -4.39
C SER A 392 -12.01 30.03 -3.20
N ALA A 393 -11.49 28.83 -3.43
CA ALA A 393 -10.82 28.01 -2.42
C ALA A 393 -9.51 27.43 -3.01
N PRO A 394 -8.36 28.09 -2.78
CA PRO A 394 -7.09 27.68 -3.35
C PRO A 394 -6.63 26.31 -2.88
N ASP A 395 -6.01 25.51 -3.75
CA ASP A 395 -5.47 24.17 -3.41
C ASP A 395 -6.51 23.22 -2.77
N ALA A 396 -7.80 23.44 -3.05
CA ALA A 396 -8.88 22.57 -2.55
C ALA A 396 -8.86 21.21 -3.24
N GLY A 397 -8.47 21.19 -4.52
CA GLY A 397 -8.22 20.01 -5.34
C GLY A 397 -9.46 19.38 -5.95
N ALA A 398 -9.28 18.64 -7.04
CA ALA A 398 -10.33 17.95 -7.78
C ALA A 398 -9.85 16.63 -8.41
N VAL A 399 -10.82 15.81 -8.81
CA VAL A 399 -10.62 14.57 -9.58
C VAL A 399 -11.59 14.54 -10.76
N TYR A 400 -11.06 14.18 -11.92
CA TYR A 400 -11.79 14.06 -13.16
C TYR A 400 -11.85 12.59 -13.56
N VAL A 401 -13.05 12.10 -13.85
CA VAL A 401 -13.25 10.74 -14.34
C VAL A 401 -13.53 10.81 -15.84
N PHE A 402 -12.87 9.98 -16.62
CA PHE A 402 -13.03 9.85 -18.06
C PHE A 402 -13.41 8.43 -18.43
N ARG A 403 -14.25 8.30 -19.46
CA ARG A 403 -14.75 7.03 -20.00
C ARG A 403 -14.37 6.90 -21.47
N ARG A 404 -13.88 5.71 -21.83
CA ARG A 404 -13.50 5.32 -23.19
C ARG A 404 -14.62 4.55 -23.87
N ALA A 405 -14.90 4.90 -25.13
CA ALA A 405 -15.76 4.17 -26.04
C ALA A 405 -14.98 3.87 -27.33
N GLY A 406 -14.47 2.64 -27.45
CA GLY A 406 -13.59 2.24 -28.55
C GLY A 406 -12.21 2.90 -28.44
N THR A 407 -11.99 3.99 -29.17
CA THR A 407 -10.78 4.83 -29.09
C THR A 407 -11.07 6.26 -28.64
N ALA A 408 -12.35 6.65 -28.54
CA ALA A 408 -12.74 7.99 -28.11
C ALA A 408 -12.83 8.03 -26.58
N TRP A 409 -12.19 9.01 -25.97
CA TRP A 409 -12.35 9.34 -24.56
C TRP A 409 -13.36 10.49 -24.40
N SER A 410 -14.02 10.54 -23.24
CA SER A 410 -14.95 11.61 -22.86
C SER A 410 -14.94 11.78 -21.35
N GLN A 411 -15.14 12.99 -20.83
CA GLN A 411 -15.26 13.22 -19.39
C GLN A 411 -16.62 12.70 -18.89
N ASP A 412 -16.58 11.86 -17.87
CA ASP A 412 -17.70 11.18 -17.21
C ASP A 412 -18.14 11.95 -15.96
N ALA A 413 -17.19 12.52 -15.20
CA ALA A 413 -17.46 13.33 -14.01
C ALA A 413 -16.33 14.31 -13.66
N TYR A 414 -16.68 15.28 -12.83
CA TYR A 414 -15.79 16.12 -12.04
C TYR A 414 -16.22 15.99 -10.57
N VAL A 415 -15.24 15.75 -9.70
CA VAL A 415 -15.44 15.25 -8.34
C VAL A 415 -14.55 16.04 -7.39
N LYS A 416 -15.14 16.57 -6.32
CA LYS A 416 -14.46 17.21 -5.19
C LYS A 416 -14.95 16.62 -3.87
N ALA A 417 -14.26 16.93 -2.77
CA ALA A 417 -14.72 16.62 -1.42
C ALA A 417 -16.14 17.17 -1.14
N SER A 418 -16.85 16.58 -0.18
CA SER A 418 -18.14 17.11 0.31
C SER A 418 -18.02 18.38 1.16
N ASN A 419 -16.79 18.69 1.59
CA ASN A 419 -16.40 19.76 2.49
C ASN A 419 -15.06 20.35 2.06
N GLY A 420 -14.82 20.50 0.75
CA GLY A 420 -13.53 20.95 0.21
C GLY A 420 -13.19 22.36 0.67
N GLU A 421 -12.14 22.49 1.47
CA GLU A 421 -11.61 23.76 1.95
C GLU A 421 -10.21 24.04 1.37
N ALA A 422 -9.78 25.29 1.48
CA ALA A 422 -8.52 25.73 0.87
C ALA A 422 -7.32 25.02 1.51
N GLY A 423 -6.49 24.39 0.68
CA GLY A 423 -5.33 23.60 1.10
C GLY A 423 -5.61 22.16 1.54
N ASP A 424 -6.84 21.63 1.37
CA ASP A 424 -7.13 20.21 1.67
C ASP A 424 -6.41 19.23 0.74
N ALA A 425 -6.00 19.68 -0.46
CA ALA A 425 -5.32 18.91 -1.50
C ALA A 425 -6.07 17.62 -1.91
N PHE A 426 -7.38 17.73 -2.15
CA PHE A 426 -8.20 16.60 -2.61
C PHE A 426 -7.71 16.09 -3.96
N GLY A 427 -7.34 14.81 -4.02
CA GLY A 427 -6.69 14.23 -5.20
C GLY A 427 -5.20 13.95 -5.02
N GLY A 428 -4.63 14.24 -3.83
CA GLY A 428 -3.23 13.92 -3.50
C GLY A 428 -2.89 12.41 -3.56
N ALA A 429 -3.89 11.52 -3.53
CA ALA A 429 -3.74 10.10 -3.87
C ALA A 429 -5.05 9.54 -4.45
N LEU A 430 -4.97 8.58 -5.39
CA LEU A 430 -6.12 7.95 -6.04
C LEU A 430 -6.05 6.41 -6.05
N ALA A 431 -7.20 5.76 -5.92
CA ALA A 431 -7.37 4.35 -6.27
C ALA A 431 -8.75 4.11 -6.91
N LEU A 432 -8.81 3.21 -7.90
CA LEU A 432 -10.03 2.86 -8.65
C LEU A 432 -10.20 1.33 -8.64
N SER A 433 -11.42 0.84 -8.45
CA SER A 433 -11.73 -0.59 -8.53
C SER A 433 -11.58 -1.13 -9.95
N GLY A 434 -11.39 -2.45 -10.08
CA GLY A 434 -11.13 -3.09 -11.37
C GLY A 434 -12.29 -2.98 -12.38
N ASP A 435 -13.52 -2.84 -11.89
CA ASP A 435 -14.73 -2.57 -12.69
C ASP A 435 -14.94 -1.06 -12.99
N GLY A 436 -14.10 -0.19 -12.44
CA GLY A 436 -14.20 1.26 -12.58
C GLY A 436 -15.40 1.90 -11.86
N THR A 437 -16.04 1.23 -10.89
CA THR A 437 -17.25 1.76 -10.23
C THR A 437 -17.03 2.32 -8.82
N THR A 438 -15.88 2.09 -8.20
CA THR A 438 -15.54 2.60 -6.86
C THR A 438 -14.21 3.36 -6.92
N LEU A 439 -14.24 4.63 -6.56
CA LEU A 439 -13.11 5.55 -6.55
C LEU A 439 -12.82 5.98 -5.10
N ALA A 440 -11.58 5.84 -4.65
CA ALA A 440 -11.10 6.38 -3.38
C ALA A 440 -10.13 7.52 -3.65
N VAL A 441 -10.33 8.66 -2.97
CA VAL A 441 -9.55 9.88 -3.14
C VAL A 441 -9.00 10.35 -1.80
N GLY A 442 -7.69 10.52 -1.69
CA GLY A 442 -7.03 11.12 -0.53
C GLY A 442 -7.05 12.65 -0.57
N ALA A 443 -7.19 13.25 0.62
CA ALA A 443 -6.99 14.66 0.90
C ALA A 443 -6.12 14.76 2.16
N PRO A 444 -4.78 14.58 2.06
CA PRO A 444 -3.91 14.36 3.21
C PRO A 444 -3.73 15.59 4.11
N ALA A 445 -4.01 16.79 3.60
CA ALA A 445 -3.94 18.05 4.32
C ALA A 445 -5.28 18.45 4.99
N GLU A 446 -6.34 17.64 4.83
CA GLU A 446 -7.66 17.93 5.40
C GLU A 446 -7.61 18.13 6.93
N GLN A 447 -8.26 19.21 7.38
CA GLN A 447 -8.02 19.81 8.70
C GLN A 447 -8.94 19.29 9.81
N SER A 448 -9.75 18.27 9.53
CA SER A 448 -10.81 17.85 10.43
C SER A 448 -10.32 16.81 11.44
N GLY A 449 -10.46 17.11 12.73
CA GLY A 449 -10.22 16.17 13.83
C GLY A 449 -11.30 15.09 13.98
N ALA A 450 -12.12 14.85 12.95
CA ALA A 450 -13.08 13.76 12.90
C ALA A 450 -12.39 12.39 12.86
N THR A 451 -13.03 11.38 13.46
CA THR A 451 -12.53 10.00 13.50
C THR A 451 -13.56 9.01 12.93
N GLY A 452 -13.06 7.88 12.42
CA GLY A 452 -13.88 6.81 11.87
C GLY A 452 -14.58 7.16 10.55
N ILE A 453 -15.80 6.64 10.34
CA ILE A 453 -16.54 6.75 9.08
C ILE A 453 -17.72 7.71 9.23
N ASN A 454 -17.86 8.65 8.29
CA ASN A 454 -18.94 9.63 8.22
C ASN A 454 -19.11 10.45 9.51
N GLY A 455 -18.00 10.81 10.15
CA GLY A 455 -17.95 11.78 11.25
C GLY A 455 -18.34 13.20 10.79
N ASN A 456 -18.41 14.15 11.75
CA ASN A 456 -18.67 15.54 11.43
C ASN A 456 -17.47 16.16 10.71
N GLN A 457 -17.59 16.41 9.40
CA GLN A 457 -16.50 16.89 8.55
C GLN A 457 -16.01 18.30 8.92
N HIS A 458 -16.88 19.18 9.42
CA HIS A 458 -16.54 20.59 9.68
C HIS A 458 -15.89 20.86 11.04
N VAL A 459 -14.98 19.97 11.51
CA VAL A 459 -14.30 20.07 12.81
C VAL A 459 -12.84 20.46 12.61
N ASN A 460 -12.63 21.62 11.96
CA ASN A 460 -11.33 22.07 11.49
C ASN A 460 -10.53 22.63 12.67
N ASN A 461 -9.82 21.74 13.37
CA ASN A 461 -9.23 21.99 14.69
C ASN A 461 -7.71 21.78 14.75
N GLY A 462 -7.07 21.56 13.59
CA GLY A 462 -5.63 21.47 13.41
C GLY A 462 -5.27 21.10 11.97
N PRO A 463 -4.01 21.30 11.53
CA PRO A 463 -3.58 20.92 10.19
C PRO A 463 -3.47 19.40 10.01
N ASP A 464 -3.51 18.96 8.75
CA ASP A 464 -2.95 17.68 8.29
C ASP A 464 -3.45 16.43 9.04
N PHE A 465 -4.71 16.41 9.48
CA PHE A 465 -5.33 15.17 9.97
C PHE A 465 -5.52 14.19 8.81
N GLY A 466 -5.91 14.72 7.65
CA GLY A 466 -6.10 14.00 6.41
C GLY A 466 -7.38 13.16 6.36
N ALA A 467 -7.94 13.00 5.16
CA ALA A 467 -9.17 12.27 4.91
C ALA A 467 -9.08 11.41 3.64
N VAL A 468 -9.95 10.40 3.54
CA VAL A 468 -10.23 9.70 2.28
C VAL A 468 -11.73 9.73 1.98
N TYR A 469 -12.07 10.03 0.74
CA TYR A 469 -13.44 10.08 0.26
C TYR A 469 -13.66 8.91 -0.71
N VAL A 470 -14.68 8.10 -0.46
CA VAL A 470 -15.06 6.99 -1.34
C VAL A 470 -16.29 7.39 -2.14
N PHE A 471 -16.18 7.35 -3.46
CA PHE A 471 -17.26 7.58 -4.41
C PHE A 471 -17.65 6.26 -5.10
N ALA A 472 -18.93 6.11 -5.41
CA ALA A 472 -19.47 4.96 -6.12
C ALA A 472 -20.29 5.42 -7.34
N HIS A 473 -20.11 4.75 -8.47
CA HIS A 473 -20.91 4.96 -9.68
C HIS A 473 -22.18 4.09 -9.64
N ASN A 474 -23.34 4.72 -9.46
CA ASN A 474 -24.61 4.03 -9.24
C ASN A 474 -25.41 3.73 -10.52
N GLY A 475 -24.81 3.93 -11.69
CA GLY A 475 -25.44 3.76 -13.01
C GLY A 475 -26.13 5.01 -13.55
N ALA A 476 -26.50 5.97 -12.69
CA ALA A 476 -26.94 7.31 -13.10
C ALA A 476 -25.80 8.36 -13.01
N GLY A 477 -24.78 8.09 -12.19
CA GLY A 477 -23.57 8.89 -12.09
C GLY A 477 -22.76 8.53 -10.85
N TRP A 478 -21.73 9.31 -10.56
CA TRP A 478 -20.92 9.20 -9.34
C TRP A 478 -21.62 9.89 -8.16
N ALA A 479 -21.49 9.30 -6.97
CA ALA A 479 -21.92 9.91 -5.70
C ALA A 479 -21.00 9.48 -4.57
N GLN A 480 -20.79 10.34 -3.57
CA GLN A 480 -20.02 10.00 -2.38
C GLN A 480 -20.75 8.94 -1.55
N GLN A 481 -20.05 7.83 -1.28
CA GLN A 481 -20.50 6.71 -0.46
C GLN A 481 -19.99 6.84 0.98
N ALA A 482 -18.77 7.34 1.19
CA ALA A 482 -18.20 7.53 2.53
C ALA A 482 -17.18 8.67 2.60
N TYR A 483 -17.10 9.26 3.79
CA TYR A 483 -15.96 10.01 4.30
C TYR A 483 -15.25 9.14 5.34
N VAL A 484 -13.94 8.96 5.20
CA VAL A 484 -13.13 7.99 5.93
C VAL A 484 -11.99 8.73 6.64
N LYS A 485 -11.86 8.48 7.95
CA LYS A 485 -10.77 8.96 8.81
C LYS A 485 -10.20 7.79 9.60
N ALA A 486 -8.97 7.95 10.09
CA ALA A 486 -8.42 7.06 11.11
C ALA A 486 -9.31 7.02 12.37
N SER A 487 -9.31 5.89 13.08
CA SER A 487 -9.97 5.74 14.39
C SER A 487 -9.34 6.61 15.48
N ASN A 488 -8.08 6.99 15.30
CA ASN A 488 -7.20 7.70 16.23
C ASN A 488 -6.55 8.95 15.59
N ALA A 489 -7.27 9.61 14.66
CA ALA A 489 -6.73 10.72 13.87
C ALA A 489 -6.01 11.79 14.72
N GLY A 490 -4.71 11.96 14.48
CA GLY A 490 -3.86 13.02 15.01
C GLY A 490 -3.58 14.11 13.98
N SER A 491 -3.33 15.33 14.45
CA SER A 491 -2.92 16.44 13.57
C SER A 491 -1.48 16.21 13.12
N GLY A 492 -1.25 16.29 11.81
CA GLY A 492 0.04 15.96 11.19
C GLY A 492 0.14 14.52 10.68
N ASP A 493 -0.76 13.60 11.04
CA ASP A 493 -0.69 12.18 10.65
C ASP A 493 -0.74 11.96 9.12
N GLN A 494 -1.35 12.91 8.38
CA GLN A 494 -1.54 12.89 6.92
C GLN A 494 -2.23 11.60 6.44
N PHE A 495 -3.34 11.24 7.08
CA PHE A 495 -4.17 10.11 6.66
C PHE A 495 -4.70 10.33 5.24
N GLY A 496 -4.48 9.38 4.34
CA GLY A 496 -4.84 9.52 2.93
C GLY A 496 -3.69 9.94 2.02
N VAL A 497 -2.45 10.04 2.53
CA VAL A 497 -1.24 10.23 1.70
C VAL A 497 -1.07 9.15 0.62
N SER A 498 -1.59 7.95 0.89
CA SER A 498 -1.54 6.81 0.00
C SER A 498 -2.83 6.01 0.19
N VAL A 499 -3.41 5.54 -0.91
CA VAL A 499 -4.67 4.77 -0.94
C VAL A 499 -4.56 3.61 -1.92
N ALA A 500 -5.16 2.48 -1.58
CA ALA A 500 -5.31 1.34 -2.49
C ALA A 500 -6.67 0.67 -2.30
N LEU A 501 -7.30 0.27 -3.40
CA LEU A 501 -8.54 -0.53 -3.41
C LEU A 501 -8.24 -1.95 -3.86
N SER A 502 -8.99 -2.93 -3.33
CA SER A 502 -9.06 -4.26 -3.92
C SER A 502 -9.74 -4.21 -5.30
N VAL A 503 -9.51 -5.22 -6.13
CA VAL A 503 -10.06 -5.30 -7.50
C VAL A 503 -11.60 -5.22 -7.53
N ASP A 504 -12.27 -5.74 -6.50
CA ASP A 504 -13.73 -5.68 -6.31
C ASP A 504 -14.23 -4.40 -5.60
N GLY A 505 -13.32 -3.47 -5.27
CA GLY A 505 -13.58 -2.22 -4.56
C GLY A 505 -14.08 -2.38 -3.12
N ASN A 506 -14.05 -3.59 -2.54
CA ASN A 506 -14.65 -3.87 -1.23
C ASN A 506 -13.70 -3.71 -0.04
N VAL A 507 -12.39 -3.64 -0.28
CA VAL A 507 -11.35 -3.36 0.72
C VAL A 507 -10.58 -2.12 0.31
N LEU A 508 -10.36 -1.22 1.26
CA LEU A 508 -9.60 0.01 1.12
C LEU A 508 -8.45 -0.02 2.14
N ALA A 509 -7.21 0.15 1.66
CA ALA A 509 -6.05 0.43 2.48
C ALA A 509 -5.68 1.91 2.39
N VAL A 510 -5.35 2.53 3.51
CA VAL A 510 -4.97 3.95 3.61
C VAL A 510 -3.72 4.12 4.47
N GLY A 511 -2.74 4.86 3.99
CA GLY A 511 -1.55 5.24 4.75
C GLY A 511 -1.71 6.53 5.57
N ALA A 512 -0.98 6.62 6.68
CA ALA A 512 -0.78 7.82 7.50
C ALA A 512 0.67 7.80 8.02
N TRP A 513 1.60 8.27 7.18
CA TRP A 513 3.04 8.02 7.36
C TRP A 513 3.68 8.76 8.54
N GLN A 514 3.02 9.81 9.05
CA GLN A 514 3.52 10.60 10.18
C GLN A 514 3.03 10.09 11.55
N GLU A 515 2.11 9.13 11.57
CA GLU A 515 1.49 8.57 12.79
C GLU A 515 2.54 8.13 13.83
N GLY A 516 2.23 8.41 15.11
CA GLY A 516 3.22 8.45 16.20
C GLY A 516 3.30 7.23 17.12
N SER A 517 2.56 6.14 16.89
CA SER A 517 2.47 5.04 17.86
C SER A 517 3.64 4.05 17.82
N ASN A 518 4.07 3.56 18.98
CA ASN A 518 5.00 2.44 19.13
C ASN A 518 4.30 1.05 19.07
N ALA A 519 3.04 0.99 18.63
CA ALA A 519 2.33 -0.26 18.41
C ALA A 519 2.97 -1.09 17.27
N THR A 520 2.97 -2.42 17.41
CA THR A 520 3.53 -3.34 16.40
C THR A 520 2.45 -4.24 15.79
N GLY A 521 2.65 -4.68 14.54
CA GLY A 521 1.77 -5.64 13.86
C GLY A 521 0.35 -5.11 13.61
N LEU A 522 -0.68 -5.83 14.06
CA LEU A 522 -2.08 -5.46 13.83
C LEU A 522 -2.86 -5.21 15.12
N ASN A 523 -3.66 -4.15 15.13
CA ASN A 523 -4.54 -3.73 16.24
C ASN A 523 -3.84 -3.58 17.61
N GLY A 524 -2.61 -3.04 17.60
CA GLY A 524 -1.96 -2.56 18.81
C GLY A 524 -2.58 -1.25 19.35
N ILE A 525 -1.90 -0.61 20.32
CA ILE A 525 -2.44 0.57 21.03
C ILE A 525 -2.37 1.83 20.14
N GLN A 526 -3.51 2.15 19.51
CA GLN A 526 -3.69 3.31 18.62
C GLN A 526 -3.64 4.68 19.31
N THR A 527 -3.83 4.74 20.64
CA THR A 527 -3.80 6.01 21.39
C THR A 527 -2.39 6.41 21.83
N ASP A 528 -1.38 5.60 21.52
CA ASP A 528 0.02 5.91 21.79
C ASP A 528 0.57 6.86 20.72
N ASN A 529 1.42 7.79 21.14
CA ASN A 529 2.10 8.77 20.28
C ASN A 529 3.60 8.91 20.68
N SER A 530 4.17 7.84 21.24
CA SER A 530 5.53 7.86 21.82
C SER A 530 6.68 7.75 20.81
N ARG A 531 6.39 7.53 19.53
CA ARG A 531 7.36 7.25 18.45
C ARG A 531 7.00 7.95 17.15
N ALA A 532 7.30 9.25 17.10
CA ALA A 532 7.01 10.16 15.99
C ALA A 532 7.45 9.62 14.62
N TYR A 533 6.60 9.81 13.61
CA TYR A 533 6.84 9.46 12.21
C TYR A 533 7.20 7.99 11.97
N SER A 534 6.81 7.08 12.87
CA SER A 534 6.92 5.65 12.64
C SER A 534 5.88 5.19 11.60
N GLY A 535 4.72 5.86 11.56
CA GLY A 535 3.73 5.74 10.50
C GLY A 535 2.81 4.52 10.64
N ALA A 536 1.62 4.59 10.06
CA ALA A 536 0.60 3.56 10.13
C ALA A 536 -0.10 3.33 8.78
N ALA A 537 -0.77 2.18 8.66
CA ALA A 537 -1.76 1.92 7.64
C ALA A 537 -3.08 1.44 8.26
N TYR A 538 -4.18 1.71 7.60
CA TYR A 538 -5.53 1.39 8.05
C TYR A 538 -6.24 0.61 6.95
N VAL A 539 -6.90 -0.49 7.33
CA VAL A 539 -7.67 -1.31 6.40
C VAL A 539 -9.14 -1.20 6.75
N PHE A 540 -9.95 -0.82 5.77
CA PHE A 540 -11.40 -0.74 5.83
C PHE A 540 -12.00 -1.75 4.87
N ALA A 541 -13.16 -2.30 5.23
CA ALA A 541 -13.93 -3.17 4.36
C ALA A 541 -15.39 -2.68 4.31
N ARG A 542 -16.06 -2.84 3.16
CA ARG A 542 -17.50 -2.58 3.04
C ARG A 542 -18.33 -3.86 2.98
N GLN A 543 -19.51 -3.80 3.56
CA GLN A 543 -20.61 -4.74 3.30
C GLN A 543 -21.80 -3.94 2.75
N GLY A 544 -22.20 -4.23 1.51
CA GLY A 544 -23.12 -3.36 0.77
C GLY A 544 -22.50 -1.97 0.58
N SER A 545 -23.18 -0.92 1.08
CA SER A 545 -22.69 0.46 1.05
C SER A 545 -21.97 0.91 2.33
N THR A 546 -21.91 0.08 3.36
CA THR A 546 -21.40 0.48 4.69
C THR A 546 -19.96 0.07 4.85
N TRP A 547 -19.06 1.05 4.98
CA TRP A 547 -17.66 0.86 5.32
C TRP A 547 -17.46 0.74 6.84
N ALA A 548 -16.53 -0.12 7.25
CA ALA A 548 -16.05 -0.23 8.63
C ALA A 548 -14.54 -0.47 8.64
N GLN A 549 -13.85 0.04 9.67
CA GLN A 549 -12.44 -0.27 9.88
C GLN A 549 -12.28 -1.72 10.33
N GLN A 550 -11.45 -2.46 9.60
CA GLN A 550 -11.15 -3.86 9.84
C GLN A 550 -9.86 -4.01 10.64
N ALA A 551 -8.83 -3.22 10.33
CA ALA A 551 -7.57 -3.22 11.06
C ALA A 551 -6.87 -1.86 11.08
N TYR A 552 -6.08 -1.67 12.13
CA TYR A 552 -4.95 -0.76 12.20
C TYR A 552 -3.67 -1.59 12.08
N VAL A 553 -2.73 -1.14 11.25
CA VAL A 553 -1.56 -1.90 10.79
C VAL A 553 -0.29 -1.08 11.02
N LYS A 554 0.71 -1.71 11.59
CA LYS A 554 2.05 -1.19 11.90
C LYS A 554 3.11 -2.21 11.52
N ALA A 555 4.33 -1.74 11.26
CA ALA A 555 5.52 -2.56 11.16
C ALA A 555 5.65 -3.54 12.35
N SER A 556 6.40 -4.63 12.17
CA SER A 556 6.79 -5.51 13.28
C SER A 556 7.78 -4.84 14.25
N ASN A 557 8.55 -3.89 13.74
CA ASN A 557 9.72 -3.22 14.32
C ASN A 557 9.65 -1.69 14.10
N PRO A 558 8.60 -0.99 14.54
CA PRO A 558 8.47 0.45 14.28
C PRO A 558 9.59 1.22 15.00
N ASP A 559 10.36 1.98 14.24
CA ASP A 559 11.31 2.97 14.70
C ASP A 559 10.90 4.39 14.28
N ALA A 560 11.52 5.40 14.90
CA ALA A 560 11.12 6.79 14.69
C ALA A 560 11.65 7.29 13.33
N ASN A 561 10.78 7.89 12.52
CA ASN A 561 11.01 8.27 11.13
C ASN A 561 11.04 7.13 10.09
N ASP A 562 10.54 5.93 10.38
CA ASP A 562 10.43 4.86 9.36
C ASP A 562 9.48 5.21 8.20
N GLN A 563 8.50 6.08 8.44
CA GLN A 563 7.47 6.51 7.49
C GLN A 563 6.62 5.35 6.94
N PHE A 564 6.29 4.35 7.77
CA PHE A 564 5.42 3.24 7.39
C PHE A 564 4.05 3.74 6.92
N GLY A 565 3.57 3.28 5.77
CA GLY A 565 2.35 3.79 5.16
C GLY A 565 2.56 4.95 4.18
N GLY A 566 3.81 5.36 3.93
CA GLY A 566 4.14 6.27 2.82
C GLY A 566 3.72 5.72 1.45
N SER A 567 3.65 4.39 1.30
CA SER A 567 3.02 3.71 0.16
C SER A 567 2.23 2.48 0.61
N VAL A 568 1.12 2.19 -0.07
CA VAL A 568 0.30 0.99 0.15
C VAL A 568 -0.13 0.38 -1.19
N ALA A 569 -0.23 -0.94 -1.27
CA ALA A 569 -0.81 -1.64 -2.41
C ALA A 569 -1.62 -2.86 -1.97
N LEU A 570 -2.70 -3.14 -2.70
CA LEU A 570 -3.53 -4.34 -2.53
C LEU A 570 -3.46 -5.20 -3.79
N GLY A 571 -3.35 -6.52 -3.63
CA GLY A 571 -3.34 -7.48 -4.73
C GLY A 571 -3.76 -8.88 -4.29
N GLY A 572 -4.04 -9.78 -5.24
CA GLY A 572 -4.73 -11.04 -4.94
C GLY A 572 -6.22 -10.84 -4.69
N GLY A 573 -6.86 -11.75 -3.94
CA GLY A 573 -8.33 -11.80 -3.80
C GLY A 573 -9.06 -12.33 -5.03
N SER A 574 -8.37 -12.46 -6.17
CA SER A 574 -8.81 -13.17 -7.37
C SER A 574 -8.13 -14.55 -7.47
N GLY A 575 -8.59 -15.41 -8.39
CA GLY A 575 -7.93 -16.68 -8.69
C GLY A 575 -7.84 -17.70 -7.55
N GLY A 576 -8.60 -17.53 -6.46
CA GLY A 576 -8.59 -18.44 -5.30
C GLY A 576 -7.48 -18.17 -4.27
N ARG A 577 -6.76 -17.04 -4.38
CA ARG A 577 -5.78 -16.61 -3.37
C ARG A 577 -6.36 -15.54 -2.43
N PRO A 578 -6.02 -15.54 -1.12
CA PRO A 578 -6.34 -14.43 -0.23
C PRO A 578 -5.75 -13.11 -0.73
N LEU A 579 -6.43 -12.01 -0.41
CA LEU A 579 -5.90 -10.66 -0.60
C LEU A 579 -4.56 -10.50 0.14
N ALA A 580 -3.68 -9.64 -0.37
CA ALA A 580 -2.43 -9.24 0.25
C ALA A 580 -2.34 -7.71 0.28
N LEU A 581 -1.79 -7.17 1.36
CA LEU A 581 -1.41 -5.78 1.53
C LEU A 581 0.11 -5.66 1.58
N ALA A 582 0.68 -4.83 0.72
CA ALA A 582 2.05 -4.32 0.88
C ALA A 582 2.01 -2.92 1.48
N VAL A 583 2.89 -2.66 2.44
CA VAL A 583 3.09 -1.32 3.02
C VAL A 583 4.57 -0.96 3.00
N GLY A 584 4.91 0.16 2.39
CA GLY A 584 6.27 0.70 2.39
C GLY A 584 6.60 1.48 3.66
N ALA A 585 7.83 1.32 4.14
CA ALA A 585 8.47 2.13 5.18
C ALA A 585 9.81 2.62 4.63
N VAL A 586 9.75 3.70 3.85
CA VAL A 586 10.83 4.16 2.96
C VAL A 586 12.11 4.58 3.69
N LYS A 587 12.02 4.91 4.98
CA LYS A 587 13.15 5.32 5.84
C LYS A 587 13.51 4.30 6.93
N GLU A 588 12.87 3.14 6.94
CA GLU A 588 13.30 2.03 7.78
C GLU A 588 14.78 1.72 7.55
N SER A 589 15.50 1.40 8.61
CA SER A 589 16.95 1.23 8.59
C SER A 589 17.29 -0.21 8.90
N SER A 590 18.03 -0.89 8.03
CA SER A 590 18.51 -2.27 8.27
C SER A 590 19.54 -2.74 7.25
N ASN A 591 20.48 -3.60 7.65
CA ASN A 591 21.32 -4.35 6.69
C ASN A 591 20.68 -5.63 6.13
N ALA A 592 19.47 -5.99 6.58
CA ALA A 592 18.80 -7.19 6.12
C ALA A 592 18.57 -7.16 4.60
N THR A 593 18.66 -8.33 3.96
CA THR A 593 18.50 -8.49 2.50
C THR A 593 17.43 -9.52 2.16
N GLY A 594 16.76 -9.32 1.03
CA GLY A 594 15.78 -10.26 0.51
C GLY A 594 14.49 -10.31 1.34
N VAL A 595 14.04 -11.51 1.72
CA VAL A 595 12.74 -11.73 2.36
C VAL A 595 12.92 -12.43 3.69
N ASN A 596 12.27 -11.89 4.72
CA ASN A 596 12.27 -12.36 6.12
C ASN A 596 13.67 -12.37 6.76
N GLY A 597 14.49 -11.36 6.45
CA GLY A 597 15.70 -11.03 7.20
C GLY A 597 15.40 -10.51 8.61
N ASN A 598 16.42 -10.13 9.38
CA ASN A 598 16.26 -9.64 10.75
C ASN A 598 15.71 -8.20 10.78
N PRO A 599 14.48 -7.94 11.27
CA PRO A 599 13.93 -6.60 11.36
C PRO A 599 14.52 -5.77 12.53
N ASP A 600 15.18 -6.41 13.50
CA ASP A 600 15.78 -5.70 14.65
C ASP A 600 17.17 -5.10 14.34
N ASP A 601 17.70 -5.30 13.13
CA ASP A 601 18.95 -4.69 12.69
C ASP A 601 18.69 -3.28 12.15
N ASN A 602 19.40 -2.28 12.69
CA ASN A 602 19.26 -0.87 12.36
C ASN A 602 20.52 -0.27 11.70
N SER A 603 21.38 -1.09 11.07
CA SER A 603 22.77 -0.69 10.77
C SER A 603 22.99 0.04 9.45
N VAL A 604 21.99 0.12 8.55
CA VAL A 604 22.05 0.91 7.30
C VAL A 604 20.89 1.88 7.29
N VAL A 605 21.19 3.18 7.43
CA VAL A 605 20.19 4.24 7.59
C VAL A 605 19.36 4.43 6.32
N GLY A 606 18.03 4.44 6.46
CA GLY A 606 17.10 4.76 5.38
C GLY A 606 17.16 3.81 4.19
N SER A 607 17.55 2.55 4.42
CA SER A 607 17.64 1.56 3.34
C SER A 607 16.26 1.06 2.88
N GLY A 608 15.20 1.32 3.66
CA GLY A 608 13.80 1.17 3.29
C GLY A 608 13.30 -0.27 3.32
N ALA A 609 12.03 -0.49 3.67
CA ALA A 609 11.43 -1.81 3.79
C ALA A 609 10.01 -1.87 3.20
N VAL A 610 9.56 -3.08 2.90
CA VAL A 610 8.16 -3.38 2.56
C VAL A 610 7.65 -4.52 3.44
N TYR A 611 6.50 -4.31 4.08
CA TYR A 611 5.84 -5.30 4.93
C TYR A 611 4.64 -5.91 4.21
N LEU A 612 4.42 -7.21 4.39
CA LEU A 612 3.36 -7.97 3.70
C LEU A 612 2.35 -8.58 4.69
N TYR A 613 1.05 -8.28 4.51
CA TYR A 613 -0.06 -8.66 5.40
C TYR A 613 -1.26 -9.28 4.66
#